data_AF-A0A2K3N091-F1
#
_entry.id   AF-A0A2K3N091-F1
#
_cell.length_a   1.000
_cell.length_b   1.000
_cell.length_c   1.000
_cell.angle_alpha   90.00
_cell.angle_beta   90.00
_cell.angle_gamma   90.00
#
_symmetry.space_group_name_H-M   'P 1'
#
loop_
_entity.id
_entity.type
_entity.pdbx_description
1 polymer ?
#
loop_
_entity_poly.entity_id
_entity_poly.type
_entity_poly.pdbx_seq_one_letter_code
_entity_poly.pdbx_strand_id
1 'polypeptide(L)'
;MAAGYVRPGVAKLLLELGADPEITDDRGKTALDLARELLKATPKGNPMQFGRRIGLEGVVRVLEEAVFEYVEVEEIMEKRGKGENLEYLVKWKDESANEWVKARYVAEDLVKDYEAGLEYAVAEAVVGRRTGDDGKYECLVKWVDLDEPTWEPEENVDSELVKVFELSNNNQAQPKPSVDSGLSTVAFSQDGPTSVST
;
A
#
# COMPACT_ATOMS: atom_id res chain seq x y z
N MET A 1 22.55 -32.44 -6.86
CA MET A 1 21.49 -31.70 -6.14
C MET A 1 22.09 -30.94 -4.95
N ALA A 2 22.07 -29.61 -4.95
CA ALA A 2 22.51 -28.81 -3.80
C ALA A 2 21.43 -28.68 -2.70
N ALA A 3 20.15 -28.75 -3.07
CA ALA A 3 19.02 -28.57 -2.17
C ALA A 3 18.97 -29.61 -1.03
N GLY A 4 19.20 -30.89 -1.34
CA GLY A 4 19.22 -31.97 -0.34
C GLY A 4 20.38 -31.90 0.68
N TYR A 5 21.47 -31.20 0.35
CA TYR A 5 22.64 -31.04 1.20
C TYR A 5 22.65 -29.75 2.01
N VAL A 6 21.56 -28.97 1.96
CA VAL A 6 21.37 -27.80 2.85
C VAL A 6 22.47 -26.74 2.62
N ARG A 7 22.76 -26.44 1.35
CA ARG A 7 23.82 -25.49 0.95
C ARG A 7 23.24 -24.31 0.17
N PRO A 8 22.76 -23.25 0.86
CA PRO A 8 22.15 -22.09 0.19
C PRO A 8 23.13 -21.36 -0.74
N GLY A 9 24.39 -21.20 -0.33
CA GLY A 9 25.40 -20.55 -1.18
C GLY A 9 25.71 -21.31 -2.47
N VAL A 10 25.64 -22.64 -2.46
CA VAL A 10 25.82 -23.46 -3.67
C VAL A 10 24.59 -23.38 -4.55
N ALA A 11 23.38 -23.41 -3.96
CA ALA A 11 22.15 -23.21 -4.73
C ALA A 11 22.15 -21.85 -5.43
N LYS A 12 22.54 -20.78 -4.72
CA LYS A 12 22.68 -19.44 -5.30
C LYS A 12 23.67 -19.40 -6.45
N LEU A 13 24.87 -19.96 -6.25
CA LEU A 13 25.89 -20.01 -7.31
C LEU A 13 25.41 -20.77 -8.55
N LEU A 14 24.66 -21.86 -8.38
CA LEU A 14 24.12 -22.61 -9.51
C LEU A 14 23.11 -21.78 -10.30
N LEU A 15 22.22 -21.06 -9.62
CA LEU A 15 21.25 -20.16 -10.26
C LEU A 15 21.95 -19.02 -11.00
N GLU A 16 22.96 -18.41 -10.40
CA GLU A 16 23.78 -17.36 -11.03
C GLU A 16 24.51 -17.86 -12.30
N LEU A 17 24.84 -19.14 -12.35
CA LEU A 17 25.43 -19.80 -13.52
C LEU A 17 24.40 -20.26 -14.56
N GLY A 18 23.11 -19.92 -14.38
CA GLY A 18 22.03 -20.24 -15.30
C GLY A 18 21.45 -21.65 -15.12
N ALA A 19 21.59 -22.26 -13.94
CA ALA A 19 20.84 -23.47 -13.64
C ALA A 19 19.34 -23.17 -13.57
N ASP A 20 18.55 -23.93 -14.31
CA ASP A 20 17.09 -23.82 -14.32
C ASP A 20 16.49 -24.46 -13.03
N PRO A 21 15.82 -23.67 -12.18
CA PRO A 21 15.21 -24.17 -10.93
C PRO A 21 13.92 -24.97 -11.13
N GLU A 22 13.29 -24.89 -12.31
CA GLU A 22 12.00 -25.53 -12.60
C GLU A 22 12.15 -26.97 -13.12
N ILE A 23 13.38 -27.41 -13.39
CA ILE A 23 13.65 -28.80 -13.78
C ILE A 23 13.19 -29.76 -12.68
N THR A 24 12.43 -30.77 -13.10
CA THR A 24 11.87 -31.80 -12.23
C THR A 24 12.73 -33.07 -12.19
N ASP A 25 12.68 -33.78 -11.06
CA ASP A 25 13.21 -35.14 -10.94
C ASP A 25 12.29 -36.19 -11.58
N ASP A 26 12.68 -37.46 -11.49
CA ASP A 26 11.91 -38.62 -11.97
C ASP A 26 10.54 -38.79 -11.27
N ARG A 27 10.33 -38.09 -10.16
CA ARG A 27 9.08 -38.05 -9.39
C ARG A 27 8.29 -36.78 -9.64
N GLY A 28 8.70 -35.96 -10.60
CA GLY A 28 8.04 -34.70 -10.96
C GLY A 28 8.25 -33.57 -9.95
N LYS A 29 9.28 -33.65 -9.08
CA LYS A 29 9.54 -32.63 -8.05
C LYS A 29 10.66 -31.69 -8.46
N THR A 30 10.43 -30.39 -8.28
CA THR A 30 11.46 -29.36 -8.47
C THR A 30 12.46 -29.35 -7.30
N ALA A 31 13.57 -28.61 -7.46
CA ALA A 31 14.51 -28.38 -6.36
C ALA A 31 13.83 -27.69 -5.15
N LEU A 32 12.88 -26.79 -5.40
CA LEU A 32 12.12 -26.08 -4.37
C LEU A 32 11.17 -27.01 -3.62
N ASP A 33 10.46 -27.90 -4.33
CA ASP A 33 9.55 -28.89 -3.73
C ASP A 33 10.30 -29.80 -2.75
N LEU A 34 11.47 -30.28 -3.17
CA LEU A 34 12.33 -31.13 -2.34
C LEU A 34 12.80 -30.38 -1.08
N ALA A 35 13.18 -29.11 -1.20
CA ALA A 35 13.61 -28.30 -0.06
C ALA A 35 12.46 -28.08 0.94
N ARG A 36 11.24 -27.79 0.47
CA ARG A 36 10.03 -27.65 1.29
C ARG A 36 9.66 -28.96 1.99
N GLU A 37 9.73 -30.09 1.30
CA GLU A 37 9.45 -31.41 1.85
C GLU A 37 10.43 -31.77 2.98
N LEU A 38 11.73 -31.55 2.76
CA LEU A 38 12.76 -31.77 3.77
C LEU A 38 12.59 -30.85 4.98
N LEU A 39 12.22 -29.59 4.76
CA LEU A 39 11.94 -28.64 5.84
C LEU A 39 10.74 -29.11 6.68
N LYS A 40 9.66 -29.56 6.04
CA LYS A 40 8.47 -30.12 6.71
C LYS A 40 8.79 -31.38 7.53
N ALA A 41 9.69 -32.23 7.02
CA ALA A 41 10.13 -33.44 7.71
C ALA A 41 11.13 -33.19 8.86
N THR A 42 11.72 -31.98 8.96
CA THR A 42 12.74 -31.68 9.96
C THR A 42 12.11 -31.39 11.34
N PRO A 43 12.51 -32.10 12.42
CA PRO A 43 11.94 -31.89 13.76
C PRO A 43 12.22 -30.48 14.31
N LYS A 44 11.19 -29.82 14.86
CA LYS A 44 11.29 -28.45 15.38
C LYS A 44 11.84 -28.34 16.80
N GLY A 45 11.68 -29.39 17.62
CA GLY A 45 12.02 -29.38 19.04
C GLY A 45 13.46 -29.74 19.41
N ASN A 46 14.29 -30.16 18.44
CA ASN A 46 15.68 -30.57 18.70
C ASN A 46 16.66 -29.45 18.28
N PRO A 47 17.40 -28.82 19.22
CA PRO A 47 18.40 -27.80 18.91
C PRO A 47 19.48 -28.25 17.93
N MET A 48 19.83 -29.55 17.90
CA MET A 48 20.81 -30.09 16.95
C MET A 48 20.35 -30.00 15.49
N GLN A 49 19.03 -29.94 15.25
CA GLN A 49 18.45 -29.79 13.92
C GLN A 49 18.18 -28.32 13.55
N PHE A 50 18.44 -27.37 14.45
CA PHE A 50 18.23 -25.95 14.20
C PHE A 50 19.06 -25.46 13.01
N GLY A 51 20.37 -25.77 12.97
CA GLY A 51 21.24 -25.38 11.86
C GLY A 51 20.79 -25.96 10.52
N ARG A 52 20.30 -27.21 10.52
CA ARG A 52 19.73 -27.85 9.34
C ARG A 52 18.49 -27.11 8.83
N ARG A 53 17.60 -26.70 9.75
CA ARG A 53 16.39 -25.95 9.43
C ARG A 53 16.72 -24.58 8.85
N ILE A 54 17.59 -23.81 9.49
CA ILE A 54 18.02 -22.49 8.98
C ILE A 54 18.65 -22.62 7.60
N GLY A 55 19.49 -23.64 7.38
CA GLY A 55 20.09 -23.86 6.07
C GLY A 55 19.06 -24.27 5.01
N LEU A 56 18.03 -25.04 5.36
CA LEU A 56 16.94 -25.42 4.45
C LEU A 56 16.06 -24.21 4.14
N GLU A 57 15.73 -23.39 5.14
CA GLU A 57 15.02 -22.11 4.96
C GLU A 57 15.81 -21.18 4.04
N GLY A 58 17.13 -21.11 4.18
CA GLY A 58 17.99 -20.34 3.27
C GLY A 58 17.97 -20.87 1.84
N VAL A 59 17.97 -22.18 1.63
CA VAL A 59 17.84 -22.79 0.29
C VAL A 59 16.46 -22.51 -0.31
N VAL A 60 15.40 -22.67 0.49
CA VAL A 60 14.02 -22.37 0.08
C VAL A 60 13.92 -20.92 -0.37
N ARG A 61 14.43 -19.97 0.42
CA ARG A 61 14.41 -18.54 0.07
C ARG A 61 15.12 -18.26 -1.25
N VAL A 62 16.33 -18.79 -1.44
CA VAL A 62 17.10 -18.58 -2.68
C VAL A 62 16.38 -19.15 -3.91
N LEU A 63 15.72 -20.30 -3.77
CA LEU A 63 14.95 -20.90 -4.86
C LEU A 63 13.62 -20.16 -5.09
N GLU A 64 12.95 -19.70 -4.03
CA GLU A 64 11.73 -18.88 -4.13
C GLU A 64 12.02 -17.56 -4.84
N GLU A 65 13.10 -16.86 -4.50
CA GLU A 65 13.53 -15.62 -5.17
C GLU A 65 13.85 -15.82 -6.67
N ALA A 66 14.17 -17.05 -7.08
CA ALA A 66 14.48 -17.38 -8.47
C ALA A 66 13.27 -17.88 -9.28
N VAL A 67 12.25 -18.42 -8.60
CA VAL A 67 11.06 -19.00 -9.23
C VAL A 67 9.88 -18.02 -9.18
N PHE A 68 9.78 -17.22 -8.13
CA PHE A 68 8.68 -16.27 -7.93
C PHE A 68 9.19 -14.84 -8.03
N GLU A 69 8.41 -14.04 -8.75
CA GLU A 69 8.56 -12.60 -8.82
C GLU A 69 7.42 -11.93 -8.06
N TYR A 70 7.71 -10.82 -7.41
CA TYR A 70 6.69 -9.95 -6.83
C TYR A 70 6.16 -9.02 -7.91
N VAL A 71 4.87 -9.13 -8.20
CA VAL A 71 4.18 -8.30 -9.18
C VAL A 71 3.13 -7.46 -8.47
N GLU A 72 2.95 -6.21 -8.92
CA GLU A 72 1.91 -5.34 -8.39
C GLU A 72 0.53 -5.87 -8.77
N VAL A 73 -0.28 -6.09 -7.74
CA VAL A 73 -1.69 -6.45 -7.88
C VAL A 73 -2.50 -5.18 -8.14
N GLU A 74 -3.42 -5.27 -9.09
CA GLU A 74 -4.42 -4.23 -9.33
C GLU A 74 -5.60 -4.42 -8.38
N GLU A 75 -6.15 -5.63 -8.33
CA GLU A 75 -7.36 -5.93 -7.56
C GLU A 75 -7.49 -7.43 -7.25
N ILE A 76 -8.13 -7.76 -6.12
CA ILE A 76 -8.62 -9.11 -5.84
C ILE A 76 -10.07 -9.22 -6.31
N MET A 77 -10.32 -10.10 -7.28
CA MET A 77 -11.62 -10.26 -7.92
C MET A 77 -12.53 -11.25 -7.19
N GLU A 78 -11.97 -12.41 -6.83
CA GLU A 78 -12.74 -13.53 -6.26
C GLU A 78 -11.96 -14.27 -5.18
N LYS A 79 -12.68 -15.08 -4.39
CA LYS A 79 -12.14 -15.93 -3.35
C LYS A 79 -12.69 -17.34 -3.48
N ARG A 80 -11.83 -18.35 -3.31
CA ARG A 80 -12.23 -19.76 -3.26
C ARG A 80 -11.43 -20.55 -2.24
N GLY A 81 -11.95 -21.72 -1.89
CA GLY A 81 -11.28 -22.63 -0.95
C GLY A 81 -11.36 -22.17 0.50
N LYS A 82 -10.66 -22.89 1.40
CA LYS A 82 -10.65 -22.67 2.85
C LYS A 82 -9.32 -23.14 3.46
N GLY A 83 -8.91 -22.51 4.57
CA GLY A 83 -7.72 -22.91 5.33
C GLY A 83 -6.44 -22.80 4.49
N GLU A 84 -5.63 -23.86 4.49
CA GLU A 84 -4.37 -23.90 3.71
C GLU A 84 -4.56 -23.89 2.18
N ASN A 85 -5.79 -24.16 1.72
CA ASN A 85 -6.16 -24.12 0.30
C ASN A 85 -6.97 -22.87 -0.06
N LEU A 86 -6.90 -21.82 0.77
CA LEU A 86 -7.53 -20.54 0.46
C LEU A 86 -6.76 -19.86 -0.68
N GLU A 87 -7.50 -19.46 -1.71
CA GLU A 87 -6.98 -18.83 -2.92
C GLU A 87 -7.83 -17.61 -3.30
N TYR A 88 -7.17 -16.62 -3.87
CA TYR A 88 -7.76 -15.39 -4.38
C TYR A 88 -7.48 -15.28 -5.88
N LEU A 89 -8.47 -14.83 -6.64
CA LEU A 89 -8.30 -14.51 -8.06
C LEU A 89 -7.73 -13.10 -8.16
N VAL A 90 -6.49 -13.00 -8.61
CA VAL A 90 -5.74 -11.75 -8.68
C VAL A 90 -5.80 -11.20 -10.09
N LYS A 91 -6.15 -9.91 -10.21
CA LYS A 91 -5.97 -9.11 -11.42
C LYS A 91 -4.67 -8.33 -11.30
N TRP A 92 -3.81 -8.45 -12.30
CA TRP A 92 -2.48 -7.85 -12.30
C TRP A 92 -2.49 -6.47 -12.99
N LYS A 93 -1.67 -5.53 -12.51
CA LYS A 93 -1.57 -4.19 -13.11
C LYS A 93 -0.96 -4.18 -14.51
N ASP A 94 -0.17 -5.19 -14.85
CA ASP A 94 0.52 -5.31 -16.13
C ASP A 94 -0.35 -5.91 -17.25
N GLU A 95 -1.66 -6.01 -17.02
CA GLU A 95 -2.64 -6.63 -17.91
C GLU A 95 -2.39 -8.13 -18.19
N SER A 96 -1.54 -8.78 -17.38
CA SER A 96 -1.37 -10.23 -17.41
C SER A 96 -2.68 -10.94 -17.06
N ALA A 97 -2.81 -12.20 -17.52
CA ALA A 97 -4.01 -12.99 -17.28
C ALA A 97 -4.28 -13.15 -15.77
N ASN A 98 -5.56 -13.07 -15.38
CA ASN A 98 -5.95 -13.25 -13.98
C ASN A 98 -5.62 -14.68 -13.51
N GLU A 99 -5.05 -14.79 -12.31
CA GLU A 99 -4.60 -16.07 -11.78
C GLU A 99 -5.08 -16.32 -10.35
N TRP A 100 -5.33 -17.60 -10.04
CA TRP A 100 -5.66 -18.03 -8.69
C TRP A 100 -4.39 -18.18 -7.87
N VAL A 101 -4.15 -17.25 -6.95
CA VAL A 101 -2.97 -17.20 -6.09
C VAL A 101 -3.35 -17.62 -4.67
N LYS A 102 -2.50 -18.43 -4.03
CA LYS A 102 -2.74 -18.84 -2.63
C LYS A 102 -2.66 -17.64 -1.70
N ALA A 103 -3.52 -17.59 -0.69
CA ALA A 103 -3.61 -16.48 0.27
C ALA A 103 -2.26 -16.08 0.90
N ARG A 104 -1.38 -17.06 1.16
CA ARG A 104 -0.03 -16.80 1.72
C ARG A 104 0.93 -16.06 0.79
N TYR A 105 0.60 -15.93 -0.49
CA TYR A 105 1.40 -15.22 -1.51
C TYR A 105 0.72 -13.94 -1.97
N VAL A 106 -0.46 -13.62 -1.43
CA VAL A 106 -1.13 -12.34 -1.65
C VAL A 106 -0.78 -11.44 -0.46
N ALA A 107 -0.55 -10.17 -0.71
CA ALA A 107 -0.21 -9.22 0.35
C ALA A 107 -1.36 -9.10 1.37
N GLU A 108 -1.01 -9.01 2.66
CA GLU A 108 -1.98 -9.07 3.76
C GLU A 108 -2.94 -7.88 3.77
N ASP A 109 -2.45 -6.71 3.36
CA ASP A 109 -3.23 -5.48 3.16
C ASP A 109 -4.30 -5.68 2.07
N LEU A 110 -3.93 -6.20 0.90
CA LEU A 110 -4.89 -6.48 -0.18
C LEU A 110 -5.99 -7.45 0.27
N VAL A 111 -5.60 -8.52 0.97
CA VAL A 111 -6.55 -9.49 1.50
C VAL A 111 -7.48 -8.84 2.52
N LYS A 112 -6.93 -8.01 3.41
CA LYS A 112 -7.71 -7.30 4.43
C LYS A 112 -8.72 -6.35 3.79
N ASP A 113 -8.32 -5.61 2.77
CA ASP A 113 -9.17 -4.66 2.07
C ASP A 113 -10.31 -5.39 1.33
N TYR A 114 -9.99 -6.49 0.64
CA TYR A 114 -10.99 -7.34 -0.01
C TYR A 114 -12.00 -7.94 0.98
N GLU A 115 -11.56 -8.48 2.11
CA GLU A 115 -12.46 -9.05 3.13
C GLU A 115 -13.29 -7.98 3.84
N ALA A 116 -12.82 -6.73 3.87
CA ALA A 116 -13.57 -5.57 4.35
C ALA A 116 -14.58 -5.04 3.31
N GLY A 117 -14.55 -5.55 2.07
CA GLY A 117 -15.39 -5.08 0.96
C GLY A 117 -14.98 -3.70 0.47
N LEU A 118 -13.70 -3.33 0.61
CA LEU A 118 -13.16 -2.10 0.06
C LEU A 118 -12.84 -2.30 -1.43
N GLU A 119 -13.14 -1.29 -2.23
CA GLU A 119 -12.88 -1.26 -3.66
C GLU A 119 -11.83 -0.18 -3.95
N TYR A 120 -10.89 -0.46 -4.86
CA TYR A 120 -9.92 0.52 -5.30
C TYR A 120 -10.47 1.30 -6.48
N ALA A 121 -10.43 2.64 -6.40
CA ALA A 121 -10.88 3.53 -7.45
C ALA A 121 -9.91 4.70 -7.64
N VAL A 122 -9.93 5.31 -8.83
CA VAL A 122 -9.07 6.46 -9.12
C VAL A 122 -9.74 7.74 -8.64
N ALA A 123 -9.15 8.37 -7.62
CA ALA A 123 -9.58 9.67 -7.13
C ALA A 123 -9.09 10.78 -8.08
N GLU A 124 -10.00 11.68 -8.49
CA GLU A 124 -9.68 12.88 -9.27
C GLU A 124 -9.12 13.98 -8.36
N ALA A 125 -9.78 14.26 -7.23
CA ALA A 125 -9.37 15.30 -6.30
C ALA A 125 -10.06 15.16 -4.93
N VAL A 126 -9.39 15.67 -3.88
CA VAL A 126 -10.06 15.96 -2.61
C VAL A 126 -10.70 17.35 -2.70
N VAL A 127 -12.01 17.43 -2.48
CA VAL A 127 -12.79 18.67 -2.63
C VAL A 127 -13.32 19.21 -1.30
N GLY A 128 -13.16 18.45 -0.22
CA GLY A 128 -13.58 18.87 1.12
C GLY A 128 -12.94 18.02 2.22
N ARG A 129 -13.00 18.52 3.45
CA ARG A 129 -12.60 17.80 4.67
C ARG A 129 -13.59 18.11 5.78
N ARG A 130 -13.93 17.11 6.59
CA ARG A 130 -14.71 17.27 7.83
C ARG A 130 -14.13 16.42 8.95
N THR A 131 -14.59 16.67 10.17
CA THR A 131 -14.37 15.76 11.30
C THR A 131 -15.62 14.90 11.44
N GLY A 132 -15.44 13.59 11.35
CA GLY A 132 -16.50 12.60 11.55
C GLY A 132 -16.95 12.52 13.00
N ASP A 133 -18.02 11.78 13.24
CA ASP A 133 -18.63 11.65 14.58
C ASP A 133 -17.72 10.92 15.58
N ASP A 134 -16.76 10.14 15.07
CA ASP A 134 -15.73 9.45 15.84
C ASP A 134 -14.50 10.32 16.16
N GLY A 135 -14.52 11.59 15.71
CA GLY A 135 -13.42 12.55 15.87
C GLY A 135 -12.27 12.37 14.87
N LYS A 136 -12.38 11.44 13.91
CA LYS A 136 -11.39 11.28 12.85
C LYS A 136 -11.68 12.22 11.68
N TYR A 137 -10.68 12.49 10.86
CA TYR A 137 -10.87 13.27 9.65
C TYR A 137 -11.37 12.40 8.50
N GLU A 138 -12.34 12.93 7.78
CA GLU A 138 -12.85 12.37 6.54
C GLU A 138 -12.65 13.39 5.42
N CYS A 139 -12.30 12.91 4.23
CA CYS A 139 -12.11 13.70 3.04
C CYS A 139 -13.26 13.44 2.07
N LEU A 140 -13.78 14.48 1.45
CA LEU A 140 -14.74 14.37 0.37
C LEU A 140 -13.96 14.16 -0.93
N VAL A 141 -13.99 12.94 -1.45
CA VAL A 141 -13.23 12.51 -2.62
C VAL A 141 -14.12 12.59 -3.84
N LYS A 142 -13.67 13.33 -4.86
CA LYS A 142 -14.25 13.27 -6.20
C LYS A 142 -13.52 12.17 -6.98
N TRP A 143 -14.27 11.23 -7.54
CA TRP A 143 -13.75 10.10 -8.29
C TRP A 143 -13.80 10.36 -9.79
N VAL A 144 -12.95 9.65 -10.55
CA VAL A 144 -12.97 9.73 -12.03
C VAL A 144 -14.23 9.05 -12.59
N ASP A 145 -14.66 7.95 -11.98
CA ASP A 145 -15.73 7.09 -12.51
C ASP A 145 -17.10 7.28 -11.82
N LEU A 146 -17.18 8.18 -10.84
CA LEU A 146 -18.44 8.52 -10.14
C LEU A 146 -18.75 10.00 -10.27
N ASP A 147 -20.00 10.31 -10.63
CA ASP A 147 -20.48 11.69 -10.74
C ASP A 147 -20.57 12.38 -9.36
N GLU A 148 -20.86 11.61 -8.31
CA GLU A 148 -21.05 12.13 -6.95
C GLU A 148 -19.83 11.82 -6.06
N PRO A 149 -19.26 12.83 -5.37
CA PRO A 149 -18.15 12.61 -4.46
C PRO A 149 -18.61 11.93 -3.16
N THR A 150 -17.74 11.10 -2.58
CA THR A 150 -18.03 10.35 -1.34
C THR A 150 -17.11 10.75 -0.20
N TRP A 151 -17.59 10.62 1.04
CA TRP A 151 -16.78 10.87 2.24
C TRP A 151 -16.00 9.62 2.60
N GLU A 152 -14.68 9.70 2.51
CA GLU A 152 -13.77 8.60 2.83
C GLU A 152 -12.90 8.94 4.04
N PRO A 153 -12.54 7.94 4.88
CA PRO A 153 -11.54 8.12 5.91
C PRO A 153 -10.22 8.63 5.32
N GLU A 154 -9.52 9.53 6.02
CA GLU A 154 -8.23 10.06 5.54
C GLU A 154 -7.19 8.95 5.25
N GLU A 155 -7.25 7.83 6.00
CA GLU A 155 -6.39 6.66 5.80
C GLU A 155 -6.58 5.97 4.43
N ASN A 156 -7.75 6.15 3.79
CA ASN A 156 -8.08 5.54 2.49
C ASN A 156 -7.76 6.47 1.30
N VAL A 157 -7.33 7.71 1.56
CA VAL A 157 -7.12 8.73 0.52
C VAL A 157 -5.64 8.95 0.27
N ASP A 158 -5.26 9.09 -0.99
CA ASP A 158 -3.88 9.40 -1.36
C ASP A 158 -3.37 10.67 -0.65
N SER A 159 -2.29 10.51 0.11
CA SER A 159 -1.66 11.58 0.87
C SER A 159 -1.24 12.79 0.02
N GLU A 160 -0.90 12.59 -1.26
CA GLU A 160 -0.56 13.69 -2.17
C GLU A 160 -1.79 14.52 -2.54
N LEU A 161 -2.95 13.90 -2.75
CA LEU A 161 -4.19 14.63 -3.03
C LEU A 161 -4.64 15.46 -1.81
N VAL A 162 -4.47 14.91 -0.61
CA VAL A 162 -4.75 15.62 0.65
C VAL A 162 -3.85 16.85 0.76
N LYS A 163 -2.54 16.72 0.50
CA LYS A 163 -1.59 17.85 0.53
C LYS A 163 -1.96 18.93 -0.49
N VAL A 164 -2.34 18.54 -1.72
CA VAL A 164 -2.75 19.49 -2.77
C VAL A 164 -3.97 20.31 -2.33
N PHE A 165 -4.95 19.66 -1.71
CA PHE A 165 -6.12 20.33 -1.15
C PHE A 165 -5.74 21.31 -0.03
N GLU A 166 -4.89 20.90 0.91
CA GLU A 166 -4.43 21.75 2.01
C GLU A 166 -3.71 23.01 1.52
N LEU A 167 -2.81 22.88 0.54
CA LEU A 167 -2.10 24.00 -0.07
C LEU A 167 -3.05 24.98 -0.76
N SER A 168 -4.03 24.45 -1.49
CA SER A 168 -5.02 25.26 -2.20
C SER A 168 -5.92 26.03 -1.24
N ASN A 169 -6.33 25.41 -0.13
CA ASN A 169 -7.16 26.03 0.89
C ASN A 169 -6.37 27.11 1.68
N ASN A 170 -5.10 26.84 2.02
CA ASN A 170 -4.23 27.82 2.68
C ASN A 170 -3.92 29.04 1.79
N ASN A 171 -3.84 28.87 0.46
CA ASN A 171 -3.66 29.98 -0.48
C ASN A 171 -4.92 30.85 -0.65
N GLN A 172 -6.13 30.33 -0.37
CA GLN A 172 -7.35 31.13 -0.34
C GLN A 172 -7.50 31.95 0.96
N ALA A 173 -6.73 31.64 2.00
CA ALA A 173 -6.72 32.36 3.27
C ALA A 173 -5.85 33.64 3.29
N GLN A 174 -5.25 34.06 2.16
CA GLN A 174 -4.61 35.38 2.06
C GLN A 174 -5.67 36.45 1.71
N PRO A 175 -5.86 37.49 2.54
CA PRO A 175 -6.92 38.47 2.33
C PRO A 175 -6.64 39.35 1.09
N LYS A 176 -7.64 39.48 0.21
CA LYS A 176 -7.66 40.50 -0.84
C LYS A 176 -7.43 41.88 -0.20
N PRO A 177 -6.49 42.72 -0.70
CA PRO A 177 -6.39 44.10 -0.25
C PRO A 177 -7.69 44.82 -0.65
N SER A 178 -8.42 45.28 0.36
CA SER A 178 -9.60 46.13 0.23
C SER A 178 -9.23 47.41 -0.52
N VAL A 179 -9.83 47.60 -1.69
CA VAL A 179 -9.76 48.85 -2.45
C VAL A 179 -10.57 49.90 -1.67
N ASP A 180 -9.87 50.85 -1.06
CA ASP A 180 -10.44 52.02 -0.40
C ASP A 180 -11.02 52.98 -1.45
N SER A 181 -12.34 53.02 -1.58
CA SER A 181 -13.05 54.09 -2.29
C SER A 181 -13.41 55.19 -1.30
N GLY A 182 -12.44 56.08 -1.04
CA GLY A 182 -12.64 57.29 -0.25
C GLY A 182 -13.58 58.28 -0.95
N LEU A 183 -14.81 58.37 -0.48
CA LEU A 183 -15.69 59.51 -0.71
C LEU A 183 -15.62 60.43 0.52
N SER A 184 -15.21 61.67 0.28
CA SER A 184 -14.96 62.70 1.29
C SER A 184 -16.24 63.15 2.01
N THR A 185 -16.17 63.32 3.33
CA THR A 185 -17.08 64.22 4.06
C THR A 185 -16.28 65.02 5.09
N VAL A 186 -16.24 66.34 4.89
CA VAL A 186 -15.64 67.33 5.77
C VAL A 186 -16.62 67.65 6.89
N ALA A 187 -16.18 67.63 8.15
CA ALA A 187 -16.88 68.28 9.26
C ALA A 187 -15.87 69.04 10.12
N PHE A 188 -16.02 70.37 10.09
CA PHE A 188 -15.26 71.35 10.85
C PHE A 188 -16.03 71.66 12.14
N SER A 189 -15.37 71.58 13.30
CA SER A 189 -15.81 72.26 14.52
C SER A 189 -14.59 72.58 15.36
N GLN A 190 -14.26 73.87 15.44
CA GLN A 190 -13.33 74.43 16.40
C GLN A 190 -14.08 74.65 17.71
N ASP A 191 -13.53 74.16 18.81
CA ASP A 191 -13.62 74.82 20.11
C ASP A 191 -12.43 74.35 20.97
N GLY A 192 -11.53 75.27 21.29
CA GLY A 192 -10.44 75.08 22.23
C GLY A 192 -10.59 76.10 23.37
N PRO A 193 -10.35 75.73 24.64
CA PRO A 193 -10.60 76.62 25.76
C PRO A 193 -9.50 77.66 25.95
N THR A 194 -9.96 78.81 26.39
CA THR A 194 -9.30 80.02 26.87
C THR A 194 -8.09 79.78 27.78
N SER A 195 -7.00 80.52 27.56
CA SER A 195 -6.13 80.98 28.64
C SER A 195 -5.58 82.38 28.33
N VAL A 196 -5.77 83.26 29.31
CA VAL A 196 -5.38 84.67 29.34
C VAL A 196 -4.02 84.77 30.02
N SER A 197 -3.11 85.60 29.52
CA SER A 197 -2.13 86.33 30.34
C SER A 197 -1.50 87.49 29.55
N THR A 198 -1.76 88.68 30.10
CA THR A 198 -1.07 89.99 30.12
C THR A 198 -0.32 90.50 28.89
#